data_AF-A0AA35PQF5-F1
#
_entry.id   AF-A0AA35PQF5-F1
#
_cell.length_a   1.000
_cell.length_b   1.000
_cell.length_c   1.000
_cell.angle_alpha   90.00
_cell.angle_beta   90.00
_cell.angle_gamma   90.00
#
_symmetry.space_group_name_H-M   'P 1'
#
loop_
_entity.id
_entity.type
_entity.pdbx_description
1 polymer ?
#
loop_
_entity_poly.entity_id
_entity_poly.type
_entity_poly.pdbx_seq_one_letter_code
_entity_poly.pdbx_strand_id
1 'polypeptide(L)'
;MADKDLYKACAVEVKRQIWQDNQALFGDEVSPLLKQYILEKENALFSCDLSVLHNFFSPTPKMRRQGEVVQKLTQMIGKNVKLYDMVLQFLRTLFLRTRNVHYCTLRAELLMSLHDLDISEICSVDPCHKFTWCLDACIRERFVDNKRARELQGFLDGVKKGQEQVLGDLSMILCDPFAINTLALSTIRHLQELIGQDMLPRESPDLLLLLRMLTLGQGAWDMIDSQIFKEPRMEVDLITRFLPLLMSFVVDDHTFTVDQKLPLEDKGPATYPTTIPDLFPKFLQEHRIACEIGLYYVLHITKQRNKNALLRMLPALGETFNDLAFSDIFLHLFTSNLTLLSDEFTQEEFCTSLFDDFFLPTCLRKENVHRHVLRLLLHLHHKVAPAKLESLQKALEPPKQSGEALKELYNQLIEKLELRKPSPVQGAAETPTVDLPLPAAAPPPSL
;
A
#
# COMPACT_ATOMS: atom_id res chain seq x y z
N MET A 1 1.91 15.46 -41.85
CA MET A 1 1.65 14.15 -42.48
C MET A 1 0.42 14.27 -43.36
N ALA A 2 0.59 14.08 -44.66
CA ALA A 2 -0.49 14.08 -45.63
C ALA A 2 -1.34 12.83 -45.39
N ASP A 3 -2.60 13.06 -45.04
CA ASP A 3 -3.68 12.12 -44.75
C ASP A 3 -3.65 11.38 -43.39
N LYS A 4 -4.24 12.03 -42.36
CA LYS A 4 -4.44 11.45 -41.02
C LYS A 4 -5.37 10.23 -41.03
N ASP A 5 -6.29 10.16 -41.99
CA ASP A 5 -7.27 9.07 -42.04
C ASP A 5 -6.65 7.81 -42.64
N LEU A 6 -5.75 7.98 -43.62
CA LEU A 6 -4.91 6.89 -44.12
C LEU A 6 -4.01 6.32 -43.01
N TYR A 7 -3.34 7.18 -42.23
CA TYR A 7 -2.52 6.74 -41.10
C TYR A 7 -3.33 5.96 -40.05
N LYS A 8 -4.54 6.43 -39.71
CA LYS A 8 -5.41 5.73 -38.76
C LYS A 8 -5.80 4.34 -39.26
N ALA A 9 -6.09 4.20 -40.55
CA ALA A 9 -6.46 2.94 -41.19
C ALA A 9 -5.31 1.94 -41.34
N CYS A 10 -4.04 2.36 -41.17
CA CYS A 10 -2.90 1.45 -41.24
C CYS A 10 -2.91 0.41 -40.10
N ALA A 11 -2.53 -0.82 -40.45
CA ALA A 11 -2.24 -1.88 -39.49
C ALA A 11 -1.07 -1.48 -38.56
N VAL A 12 -1.03 -2.07 -37.36
CA VAL A 12 -0.01 -1.75 -36.35
C VAL A 12 1.40 -2.06 -36.86
N GLU A 13 1.57 -3.10 -37.67
CA GLU A 13 2.83 -3.48 -38.31
C GLU A 13 3.40 -2.36 -39.18
N VAL A 14 2.53 -1.69 -39.96
CA VAL A 14 2.90 -0.56 -40.81
C VAL A 14 3.22 0.65 -39.94
N LYS A 15 2.40 0.91 -38.91
CA LYS A 15 2.65 2.00 -37.97
C LYS A 15 3.98 1.84 -37.23
N ARG A 16 4.38 0.62 -36.84
CA ARG A 16 5.69 0.33 -36.24
C ARG A 16 6.86 0.79 -37.12
N GLN A 17 6.77 0.58 -38.44
CA GLN A 17 7.80 1.03 -39.38
C GLN A 17 7.90 2.55 -39.45
N ILE A 18 6.78 3.26 -39.25
CA ILE A 18 6.77 4.73 -39.20
C ILE A 18 7.32 5.21 -37.85
N TRP A 19 6.88 4.60 -36.75
CA TRP A 19 7.22 4.98 -35.39
C TRP A 19 8.71 4.84 -35.08
N GLN A 20 9.38 3.80 -35.60
CA GLN A 20 10.80 3.55 -35.32
C GLN A 20 11.72 4.69 -35.80
N ASP A 21 11.27 5.46 -36.81
CA ASP A 21 11.99 6.59 -37.39
C ASP A 21 11.34 7.95 -37.03
N ASN A 22 10.22 7.93 -36.29
CA ASN A 22 9.49 9.13 -35.87
C ASN A 22 9.08 9.04 -34.38
N GLN A 23 10.05 9.35 -33.51
CA GLN A 23 9.87 9.33 -32.05
C GLN A 23 8.76 10.27 -31.57
N ALA A 24 8.58 11.43 -32.20
CA ALA A 24 7.56 12.39 -31.80
C ALA A 24 6.15 11.83 -32.02
N LEU A 25 5.89 11.27 -33.22
CA LEU A 25 4.62 10.62 -33.51
C LEU A 25 4.35 9.43 -32.58
N PHE A 26 5.36 8.60 -32.32
CA PHE A 26 5.20 7.47 -31.39
C PHE A 26 4.91 7.94 -29.96
N GLY A 27 5.57 9.01 -29.51
CA GLY A 27 5.30 9.65 -28.23
C GLY A 27 3.87 10.16 -28.11
N ASP A 28 3.30 10.73 -29.18
CA ASP A 28 1.91 11.20 -29.22
C ASP A 28 0.90 10.05 -29.08
N GLU A 29 1.21 8.86 -29.62
CA GLU A 29 0.35 7.65 -29.50
C GLU A 29 0.46 6.98 -28.12
N VAL A 30 1.67 6.96 -27.54
CA VAL A 30 1.94 6.28 -26.26
C VAL A 30 1.53 7.14 -25.05
N SER A 31 1.70 8.46 -25.13
CA SER A 31 1.45 9.38 -24.00
C SER A 31 0.04 9.28 -23.39
N PRO A 32 -1.05 9.19 -24.18
CA PRO A 32 -2.40 8.96 -23.63
C PRO A 32 -2.51 7.66 -22.84
N LEU A 33 -1.89 6.58 -23.31
CA LEU A 33 -1.88 5.28 -22.61
C LEU A 33 -1.13 5.40 -21.28
N LEU A 34 0.03 6.06 -21.27
CA LEU A 34 0.80 6.27 -20.04
C LEU A 34 0.03 7.09 -19.00
N LYS A 35 -0.74 8.10 -19.43
CA LYS A 35 -1.62 8.88 -18.53
C LYS A 35 -2.80 8.03 -18.02
N GLN A 36 -3.44 7.27 -18.91
CA GLN A 36 -4.52 6.35 -18.55
C GLN A 36 -4.05 5.34 -17.50
N TYR A 37 -2.86 4.75 -17.67
CA TYR A 37 -2.31 3.79 -16.71
C TYR A 37 -2.16 4.37 -15.30
N ILE A 38 -1.62 5.59 -15.18
CA ILE A 38 -1.48 6.24 -13.88
C ILE A 38 -2.84 6.50 -13.24
N LEU A 39 -3.79 7.01 -14.02
CA LEU A 39 -5.15 7.26 -13.55
C LEU A 39 -5.84 5.98 -13.05
N GLU A 40 -5.66 4.86 -13.75
CA GLU A 40 -6.17 3.54 -13.33
C GLU A 40 -5.57 3.10 -11.97
N LYS A 41 -4.28 3.33 -11.74
CA LYS A 41 -3.63 2.99 -10.45
C LYS A 41 -4.10 3.89 -9.32
N GLU A 42 -4.24 5.18 -9.57
CA GLU A 42 -4.78 6.13 -8.59
C GLU A 42 -6.22 5.76 -8.21
N ASN A 43 -7.07 5.47 -9.20
CA ASN A 43 -8.44 5.02 -8.96
C ASN A 43 -8.49 3.73 -8.13
N ALA A 44 -7.59 2.77 -8.39
CA ALA A 44 -7.50 1.56 -7.58
C ALA A 44 -7.17 1.84 -6.11
N LEU A 45 -6.29 2.80 -5.84
CA LEU A 45 -5.94 3.21 -4.47
C LEU A 45 -7.11 3.90 -3.75
N PHE A 46 -7.97 4.60 -4.49
CA PHE A 46 -9.12 5.35 -3.97
C PHE A 46 -10.49 4.64 -4.07
N SER A 47 -10.52 3.34 -4.45
CA SER A 47 -11.76 2.55 -4.53
C SER A 47 -12.61 2.61 -3.25
N CYS A 48 -13.93 2.74 -3.37
CA CYS A 48 -14.84 2.78 -2.21
C CYS A 48 -14.90 1.45 -1.45
N ASP A 49 -14.60 0.33 -2.12
CA ASP A 49 -14.59 -1.00 -1.49
C ASP A 49 -13.30 -1.19 -0.68
N LEU A 50 -13.35 -0.81 0.61
CA LEU A 50 -12.29 -1.14 1.57
C LEU A 50 -12.36 -2.63 1.91
N SER A 51 -11.36 -3.38 1.47
CA SER A 51 -11.24 -4.81 1.75
C SER A 51 -9.79 -5.23 1.93
N VAL A 52 -9.51 -5.93 3.02
CA VAL A 52 -8.20 -6.57 3.22
C VAL A 52 -7.94 -7.67 2.19
N LEU A 53 -8.99 -8.33 1.71
CA LEU A 53 -8.89 -9.42 0.72
C LEU A 53 -8.76 -8.89 -0.71
N HIS A 54 -9.39 -7.75 -1.00
CA HIS A 54 -9.40 -7.11 -2.32
C HIS A 54 -8.83 -5.69 -2.23
N ASN A 55 -7.52 -5.61 -1.98
CA ASN A 55 -6.76 -4.35 -1.95
C ASN A 55 -5.92 -4.16 -3.21
N PHE A 56 -5.20 -3.04 -3.30
CA PHE A 56 -4.32 -2.67 -4.41
C PHE A 56 -3.30 -3.75 -4.80
N PHE A 57 -2.83 -4.55 -3.84
CA PHE A 57 -1.87 -5.65 -4.04
C PHE A 57 -2.53 -7.02 -4.28
N SER A 58 -3.87 -7.08 -4.33
CA SER A 58 -4.59 -8.34 -4.60
C SER A 58 -4.41 -8.89 -6.02
N PRO A 59 -4.36 -8.07 -7.09
CA PRO A 59 -4.15 -8.57 -8.44
C PRO A 59 -2.79 -9.29 -8.60
N THR A 60 -2.84 -10.54 -9.07
CA THR A 60 -1.62 -11.31 -9.38
C THR A 60 -0.84 -10.66 -10.52
N PRO A 61 0.48 -10.87 -10.63
CA PRO A 61 1.26 -10.30 -11.72
C PRO A 61 0.69 -10.59 -13.11
N LYS A 62 0.23 -11.83 -13.33
CA LYS A 62 -0.42 -12.23 -14.59
C LYS A 62 -1.68 -11.40 -14.86
N MET A 63 -2.53 -11.18 -13.87
CA MET A 63 -3.76 -10.37 -14.02
C MET A 63 -3.44 -8.91 -14.34
N ARG A 64 -2.43 -8.32 -13.70
CA ARG A 64 -2.07 -6.91 -13.96
C ARG A 64 -1.64 -6.68 -15.40
N ARG A 65 -0.91 -7.65 -15.99
CA ARG A 65 -0.47 -7.59 -17.38
C ARG A 65 -1.60 -7.72 -18.39
N GLN A 66 -2.78 -8.22 -18.00
CA GLN A 66 -3.97 -8.23 -18.85
C GLN A 66 -4.68 -6.88 -18.93
N GLY A 67 -4.19 -5.85 -18.22
CA GLY A 67 -4.71 -4.49 -18.32
C GLY A 67 -4.62 -3.93 -19.74
N GLU A 68 -5.63 -3.17 -20.15
CA GLU A 68 -5.78 -2.66 -21.52
C GLU A 68 -4.54 -1.89 -21.99
N VAL A 69 -4.01 -1.01 -21.13
CA VAL A 69 -2.81 -0.21 -21.45
C VAL A 69 -1.60 -1.12 -21.71
N VAL A 70 -1.33 -2.10 -20.84
CA VAL A 70 -0.17 -2.98 -20.97
C VAL A 70 -0.26 -3.79 -22.26
N GLN A 71 -1.45 -4.35 -22.56
CA GLN A 71 -1.70 -5.11 -23.78
C GLN A 71 -1.52 -4.25 -25.03
N LYS A 72 -2.07 -3.02 -25.05
CA LYS A 72 -1.90 -2.09 -26.17
C LYS A 72 -0.44 -1.70 -26.39
N LEU A 73 0.30 -1.35 -25.32
CA LEU A 73 1.72 -1.02 -25.43
C LEU A 73 2.54 -2.20 -25.95
N THR A 74 2.27 -3.40 -25.43
CA THR A 74 2.90 -4.65 -25.88
C THR A 74 2.65 -4.87 -27.37
N GLN A 75 1.40 -4.69 -27.83
CA GLN A 75 1.04 -4.78 -29.24
C GLN A 75 1.73 -3.70 -30.08
N MET A 76 1.78 -2.44 -29.61
CA MET A 76 2.43 -1.35 -30.33
C MET A 76 3.92 -1.62 -30.53
N ILE A 77 4.62 -2.14 -29.51
CA ILE A 77 6.05 -2.47 -29.58
C ILE A 77 6.30 -3.70 -30.47
N GLY A 78 5.52 -4.77 -30.29
CA GLY A 78 5.75 -6.06 -30.95
C GLY A 78 7.17 -6.57 -30.70
N LYS A 79 7.90 -6.88 -31.77
CA LYS A 79 9.29 -7.37 -31.72
C LYS A 79 10.35 -6.26 -31.90
N ASN A 80 9.93 -5.00 -31.97
CA ASN A 80 10.84 -3.90 -32.33
C ASN A 80 11.57 -3.37 -31.08
N VAL A 81 12.86 -3.69 -30.97
CA VAL A 81 13.73 -3.27 -29.85
C VAL A 81 13.82 -1.75 -29.73
N LYS A 82 13.89 -1.01 -30.85
CA LYS A 82 13.96 0.46 -30.80
C LYS A 82 12.70 1.07 -30.18
N LEU A 83 11.52 0.56 -30.52
CA LEU A 83 10.26 1.03 -29.92
C LEU A 83 10.19 0.70 -28.43
N TYR A 84 10.67 -0.48 -28.03
CA TYR A 84 10.79 -0.84 -26.62
C TYR A 84 11.69 0.14 -25.86
N ASP A 85 12.88 0.42 -26.38
CA ASP A 85 13.83 1.36 -25.79
C ASP A 85 13.25 2.79 -25.69
N MET A 86 12.51 3.23 -26.70
CA MET A 86 11.80 4.51 -26.66
C MET A 86 10.78 4.56 -25.51
N VAL A 87 9.97 3.49 -25.33
CA VAL A 87 9.04 3.43 -24.20
C VAL A 87 9.79 3.46 -22.88
N LEU A 88 10.88 2.70 -22.71
CA LEU A 88 11.69 2.75 -21.50
C LEU A 88 12.25 4.15 -21.23
N GLN A 89 12.67 4.88 -22.27
CA GLN A 89 13.11 6.27 -22.14
C GLN A 89 11.97 7.20 -21.70
N PHE A 90 10.76 7.02 -22.22
CA PHE A 90 9.58 7.76 -21.77
C PHE A 90 9.26 7.48 -20.31
N LEU A 91 9.30 6.20 -19.88
CA LEU A 91 9.06 5.82 -18.49
C LEU A 91 10.10 6.44 -17.54
N ARG A 92 11.39 6.43 -17.89
CA ARG A 92 12.45 7.09 -17.10
C ARG A 92 12.19 8.60 -17.01
N THR A 93 11.89 9.23 -18.14
CA THR A 93 11.62 10.69 -18.20
C THR A 93 10.42 11.08 -17.34
N LEU A 94 9.33 10.32 -17.42
CA LEU A 94 8.12 10.58 -16.65
C LEU A 94 8.34 10.29 -15.16
N PHE A 95 9.03 9.19 -14.82
CA PHE A 95 9.40 8.90 -13.43
C PHE A 95 10.21 10.04 -12.80
N LEU A 96 11.21 10.58 -13.52
CA LEU A 96 11.98 11.73 -13.03
C LEU A 96 11.11 12.97 -12.84
N ARG A 97 10.27 13.31 -13.83
CA ARG A 97 9.47 14.53 -13.84
C ARG A 97 8.32 14.53 -12.84
N THR A 98 7.66 13.40 -12.64
CA THR A 98 6.44 13.33 -11.82
C THR A 98 6.66 12.67 -10.46
N ARG A 99 7.79 11.98 -10.26
CA ARG A 99 8.06 11.11 -9.11
C ARG A 99 7.04 9.98 -8.92
N ASN A 100 6.26 9.67 -9.96
CA ASN A 100 5.24 8.62 -9.86
C ASN A 100 5.87 7.23 -10.07
N VAL A 101 5.91 6.45 -8.98
CA VAL A 101 6.49 5.11 -8.94
C VAL A 101 5.74 4.07 -9.79
N HIS A 102 4.50 4.34 -10.21
CA HIS A 102 3.76 3.41 -11.07
C HIS A 102 4.36 3.29 -12.48
N TYR A 103 5.19 4.24 -12.92
CA TYR A 103 5.99 4.05 -14.14
C TYR A 103 7.03 2.93 -13.99
N CYS A 104 7.51 2.69 -12.76
CA CYS A 104 8.36 1.54 -12.44
C CYS A 104 7.57 0.23 -12.49
N THR A 105 6.33 0.21 -11.99
CA THR A 105 5.42 -0.93 -12.17
C THR A 105 5.19 -1.23 -13.65
N LEU A 106 4.91 -0.20 -14.46
CA LEU A 106 4.67 -0.38 -15.90
C LEU A 106 5.90 -0.91 -16.63
N ARG A 107 7.12 -0.50 -16.23
CA ARG A 107 8.36 -1.06 -16.76
C ARG A 107 8.41 -2.58 -16.56
N ALA A 108 8.18 -3.04 -15.32
CA ALA A 108 8.21 -4.45 -14.99
C ALA A 108 7.10 -5.24 -15.70
N GLU A 109 5.86 -4.70 -15.69
CA GLU A 109 4.70 -5.33 -16.33
C GLU A 109 4.86 -5.46 -17.85
N LEU A 110 5.43 -4.44 -18.51
CA LEU A 110 5.67 -4.46 -19.95
C LEU A 110 6.72 -5.51 -20.33
N LEU A 111 7.84 -5.58 -19.60
CA LEU A 111 8.88 -6.58 -19.84
C LEU A 111 8.34 -8.00 -19.66
N MET A 112 7.54 -8.21 -18.60
CA MET A 112 6.95 -9.52 -18.36
C MET A 112 5.78 -9.84 -19.32
N SER A 113 5.11 -8.84 -19.87
CA SER A 113 4.08 -9.03 -20.92
C SER A 113 4.71 -9.51 -22.23
N LEU A 114 5.86 -8.93 -22.61
CA LEU A 114 6.65 -9.40 -23.77
C LEU A 114 7.19 -10.82 -23.57
N HIS A 115 7.60 -11.15 -22.33
CA HIS A 115 8.01 -12.51 -21.96
C HIS A 115 6.85 -13.50 -22.09
N ASP A 116 5.64 -13.16 -21.63
CA ASP A 116 4.46 -14.03 -21.73
C ASP A 116 4.06 -14.30 -23.20
N LEU A 117 4.50 -13.47 -24.15
CA LEU A 117 4.32 -13.63 -25.60
C LEU A 117 5.52 -14.27 -26.31
N ASP A 118 6.52 -14.76 -25.57
CA ASP A 118 7.73 -15.37 -26.11
C ASP A 118 8.53 -14.46 -27.08
N ILE A 119 8.55 -13.16 -26.84
CA ILE A 119 9.28 -12.17 -27.66
C ILE A 119 10.76 -12.15 -27.27
N SER A 120 11.50 -13.16 -27.76
CA SER A 120 12.92 -13.35 -27.47
C SER A 120 13.82 -12.20 -27.95
N GLU A 121 13.42 -11.48 -29.00
CA GLU A 121 14.17 -10.37 -29.59
C GLU A 121 14.40 -9.23 -28.60
N ILE A 122 13.48 -9.04 -27.64
CA ILE A 122 13.59 -8.04 -26.58
C ILE A 122 14.08 -8.69 -25.28
N CYS A 123 13.48 -9.81 -24.86
CA CYS A 123 13.81 -10.42 -23.57
C CYS A 123 15.26 -10.91 -23.47
N SER A 124 15.89 -11.30 -24.59
CA SER A 124 17.29 -11.76 -24.59
C SER A 124 18.31 -10.63 -24.45
N VAL A 125 17.92 -9.38 -24.78
CA VAL A 125 18.80 -8.22 -24.75
C VAL A 125 18.53 -7.31 -23.54
N ASP A 126 17.34 -7.37 -22.94
CA ASP A 126 17.04 -6.63 -21.71
C ASP A 126 17.82 -7.23 -20.51
N PRO A 127 18.73 -6.47 -19.89
CA PRO A 127 19.58 -6.98 -18.81
C PRO A 127 18.82 -7.24 -17.50
N CYS A 128 17.62 -6.67 -17.35
CA CYS A 128 16.75 -6.84 -16.18
C CYS A 128 15.78 -8.02 -16.33
N HIS A 129 15.72 -8.70 -17.48
CA HIS A 129 14.72 -9.75 -17.73
C HIS A 129 14.72 -10.85 -16.66
N LYS A 130 15.87 -11.49 -16.42
CA LYS A 130 15.98 -12.60 -15.45
C LYS A 130 15.68 -12.15 -14.02
N PHE A 131 16.16 -10.95 -13.65
CA PHE A 131 15.90 -10.37 -12.34
C PHE A 131 14.41 -10.10 -12.14
N THR A 132 13.78 -9.42 -13.10
CA THR A 132 12.35 -9.11 -13.08
C THR A 132 11.52 -10.38 -13.01
N TRP A 133 11.87 -11.41 -13.79
CA TRP A 133 11.17 -12.70 -13.77
C TRP A 133 11.27 -13.42 -12.41
N CYS A 134 12.45 -13.40 -11.80
CA CYS A 134 12.66 -13.95 -10.46
C CYS A 134 11.86 -13.16 -9.39
N LEU A 135 11.87 -11.83 -9.48
CA LEU A 135 11.11 -10.97 -8.58
C LEU A 135 9.60 -11.12 -8.77
N ASP A 136 9.11 -11.30 -10.00
CA ASP A 136 7.69 -11.54 -10.32
C ASP A 136 7.17 -12.80 -9.62
N ALA A 137 8.01 -13.84 -9.53
CA ALA A 137 7.70 -15.03 -8.74
C ALA A 137 7.58 -14.71 -7.24
N CYS A 138 8.48 -13.91 -6.68
CA CYS A 138 8.42 -13.50 -5.27
C CYS A 138 7.15 -12.67 -4.99
N ILE A 139 6.79 -11.76 -5.89
CA ILE A 139 5.57 -10.93 -5.78
C ILE A 139 4.32 -11.82 -5.79
N ARG A 140 4.29 -12.84 -6.66
CA ARG A 140 3.18 -13.80 -6.72
C ARG A 140 3.03 -14.58 -5.41
N GLU A 141 4.13 -15.08 -4.85
CA GLU A 141 4.11 -15.83 -3.58
C GLU A 141 4.02 -14.92 -2.35
N ARG A 142 4.15 -13.59 -2.52
CA ARG A 142 4.18 -12.57 -1.47
C ARG A 142 5.26 -12.82 -0.41
N PHE A 143 6.37 -13.42 -0.84
CA PHE A 143 7.51 -13.76 0.00
C PHE A 143 8.76 -13.99 -0.85
N VAL A 144 9.92 -13.67 -0.29
CA VAL A 144 11.23 -14.01 -0.87
C VAL A 144 11.85 -15.14 -0.05
N ASP A 145 11.86 -16.35 -0.60
CA ASP A 145 12.52 -17.50 0.04
C ASP A 145 14.05 -17.50 -0.18
N ASN A 146 14.78 -18.31 0.59
CA ASN A 146 16.25 -18.37 0.56
C ASN A 146 16.83 -18.81 -0.80
N LYS A 147 16.06 -19.51 -1.65
CA LYS A 147 16.52 -19.88 -2.99
C LYS A 147 16.42 -18.65 -3.91
N ARG A 148 15.27 -17.97 -3.89
CA ARG A 148 15.03 -16.75 -4.66
C ARG A 148 15.92 -15.60 -4.21
N ALA A 149 16.16 -15.46 -2.92
CA ALA A 149 17.13 -14.51 -2.36
C ALA A 149 18.51 -14.69 -3.01
N ARG A 150 19.04 -15.92 -3.03
CA ARG A 150 20.34 -16.21 -3.67
C ARG A 150 20.35 -15.94 -5.18
N GLU A 151 19.27 -16.24 -5.89
CA GLU A 151 19.14 -15.92 -7.32
C GLU A 151 19.15 -14.39 -7.55
N LEU A 152 18.34 -13.64 -6.80
CA LEU A 152 18.26 -12.18 -6.87
C LEU A 152 19.61 -11.53 -6.51
N GLN A 153 20.28 -12.02 -5.47
CA GLN A 153 21.62 -11.58 -5.10
C GLN A 153 22.63 -11.82 -6.24
N GLY A 154 22.61 -13.01 -6.84
CA GLY A 154 23.49 -13.34 -7.96
C GLY A 154 23.32 -12.42 -9.17
N PHE A 155 22.10 -11.93 -9.42
CA PHE A 155 21.86 -10.94 -10.48
C PHE A 155 22.42 -9.57 -10.14
N LEU A 156 22.26 -9.09 -8.89
CA LEU A 156 22.81 -7.81 -8.44
C LEU A 156 24.34 -7.83 -8.44
N ASP A 157 24.94 -8.90 -7.89
CA ASP A 157 26.39 -9.07 -7.84
C ASP A 157 26.99 -9.32 -9.23
N GLY A 158 26.16 -9.76 -10.19
CA GLY A 158 26.54 -10.00 -11.58
C GLY A 158 26.66 -8.74 -12.45
N VAL A 159 26.31 -7.55 -11.94
CA VAL A 159 26.44 -6.29 -12.68
C VAL A 159 27.93 -5.98 -12.90
N LYS A 160 28.36 -6.01 -14.17
CA LYS A 160 29.77 -5.84 -14.53
C LYS A 160 30.18 -4.37 -14.47
N LYS A 161 31.46 -4.15 -14.15
CA LYS A 161 32.11 -2.84 -14.29
C LYS A 161 32.02 -2.36 -15.75
N GLY A 162 31.61 -1.12 -15.96
CA GLY A 162 31.29 -0.54 -17.27
C GLY A 162 29.84 -0.76 -17.75
N GLN A 163 29.03 -1.53 -17.03
CA GLN A 163 27.60 -1.74 -17.29
C GLN A 163 26.74 -1.26 -16.11
N GLU A 164 27.24 -0.31 -15.32
CA GLU A 164 26.59 0.13 -14.09
C GLU A 164 25.21 0.75 -14.37
N GLN A 165 24.94 1.27 -15.56
CA GLN A 165 23.63 1.77 -15.97
C GLN A 165 22.49 0.76 -15.75
N VAL A 166 22.78 -0.55 -15.84
CA VAL A 166 21.83 -1.63 -15.53
C VAL A 166 21.32 -1.52 -14.09
N LEU A 167 22.13 -1.04 -13.15
CA LEU A 167 21.74 -0.85 -11.77
C LEU A 167 20.60 0.17 -11.64
N GLY A 168 20.57 1.21 -12.47
CA GLY A 168 19.47 2.19 -12.49
C GLY A 168 18.15 1.54 -12.89
N ASP A 169 18.21 0.66 -13.89
CA ASP A 169 17.04 -0.08 -14.37
C ASP A 169 16.55 -1.14 -13.36
N LEU A 170 17.48 -1.88 -12.74
CA LEU A 170 17.16 -2.81 -11.64
C LEU A 170 16.56 -2.05 -10.45
N SER A 171 17.08 -0.85 -10.15
CA SER A 171 16.55 0.01 -9.10
C SER A 171 15.14 0.48 -9.44
N MET A 172 14.83 0.82 -10.70
CA MET A 172 13.42 1.06 -11.10
C MET A 172 12.55 -0.15 -10.82
N ILE A 173 12.96 -1.36 -11.24
CA ILE A 173 12.19 -2.58 -10.98
C ILE A 173 11.95 -2.79 -9.48
N LEU A 174 12.93 -2.49 -8.64
CA LEU A 174 12.81 -2.54 -7.18
C LEU A 174 11.98 -1.40 -6.57
N CYS A 175 11.86 -0.26 -7.26
CA CYS A 175 11.03 0.89 -6.87
C CYS A 175 9.53 0.65 -7.16
N ASP A 176 9.18 -0.43 -7.87
CA ASP A 176 7.81 -0.88 -8.04
C ASP A 176 7.14 -1.10 -6.68
N PRO A 177 5.98 -0.46 -6.38
CA PRO A 177 5.22 -0.72 -5.17
C PRO A 177 5.00 -2.20 -4.84
N PHE A 178 4.77 -3.07 -5.83
CA PHE A 178 4.57 -4.50 -5.58
C PHE A 178 5.86 -5.18 -5.10
N ALA A 179 7.01 -4.76 -5.63
CA ALA A 179 8.32 -5.19 -5.15
C ALA A 179 8.53 -4.71 -3.71
N ILE A 180 8.43 -3.40 -3.46
CA ILE A 180 8.58 -2.82 -2.11
C ILE A 180 7.70 -3.53 -1.09
N ASN A 181 6.40 -3.72 -1.39
CA ASN A 181 5.47 -4.44 -0.52
C ASN A 181 5.92 -5.88 -0.22
N THR A 182 6.39 -6.61 -1.24
CA THR A 182 6.87 -7.98 -1.05
C THR A 182 8.14 -8.02 -0.20
N LEU A 183 9.07 -7.11 -0.44
CA LEU A 183 10.34 -7.03 0.29
C LEU A 183 10.15 -6.60 1.74
N ALA A 184 9.32 -5.59 1.99
CA ALA A 184 9.01 -5.12 3.33
C ALA A 184 8.25 -6.19 4.15
N LEU A 185 7.25 -6.86 3.56
CA LEU A 185 6.56 -7.98 4.21
C LEU A 185 7.50 -9.16 4.51
N SER A 186 8.42 -9.47 3.59
CA SER A 186 9.43 -10.52 3.82
C SER A 186 10.40 -10.12 4.94
N THR A 187 10.78 -8.84 5.01
CA THR A 187 11.63 -8.29 6.07
C THR A 187 10.97 -8.47 7.44
N ILE A 188 9.69 -8.10 7.59
CA ILE A 188 8.95 -8.31 8.85
C ILE A 188 8.90 -9.79 9.23
N ARG A 189 8.64 -10.68 8.26
CA ARG A 189 8.59 -12.13 8.52
C ARG A 189 9.95 -12.66 9.00
N HIS A 190 11.04 -12.29 8.34
CA HIS A 190 12.37 -12.72 8.78
C HIS A 190 12.74 -12.17 10.15
N LEU A 191 12.36 -10.93 10.49
CA LEU A 191 12.57 -10.42 11.86
C LEU A 191 11.86 -11.30 12.89
N GLN A 192 10.64 -11.76 12.61
CA GLN A 192 9.91 -12.68 13.49
C GLN A 192 10.58 -14.06 13.59
N GLU A 193 11.07 -14.59 12.48
CA GLU A 193 11.82 -15.86 12.45
C GLU A 193 13.11 -15.77 13.27
N LEU A 194 13.84 -14.65 13.17
CA LEU A 194 15.06 -14.43 13.95
C LEU A 194 14.81 -14.37 15.45
N ILE A 195 13.71 -13.75 15.87
CA ILE A 195 13.28 -13.77 17.29
C ILE A 195 13.04 -15.22 17.73
N GLY A 196 12.35 -16.02 16.92
CA GLY A 196 12.08 -17.43 17.24
C GLY A 196 13.33 -18.32 17.24
N GLN A 197 14.45 -17.86 16.67
CA GLN A 197 15.73 -18.57 16.58
C GLN A 197 16.79 -18.00 17.53
N ASP A 198 16.47 -16.97 18.32
CA ASP A 198 17.41 -16.23 19.16
C ASP A 198 18.63 -15.65 18.37
N MET A 199 18.40 -15.27 17.11
CA MET A 199 19.43 -14.76 16.20
C MET A 199 19.35 -13.24 16.01
N LEU A 200 20.49 -12.60 15.78
CA LEU A 200 20.53 -11.14 15.56
C LEU A 200 20.31 -10.78 14.07
N PRO A 201 19.73 -9.60 13.76
CA PRO A 201 19.52 -9.14 12.37
C PRO A 201 20.76 -9.22 11.48
N ARG A 202 21.92 -8.84 12.03
CA ARG A 202 23.21 -8.82 11.31
C ARG A 202 23.71 -10.21 10.89
N GLU A 203 23.17 -11.27 11.47
CA GLU A 203 23.59 -12.65 11.23
C GLU A 203 22.78 -13.29 10.10
N SER A 204 21.72 -12.63 9.62
CA SER A 204 20.88 -13.10 8.53
C SER A 204 21.28 -12.48 7.19
N PRO A 205 21.97 -13.22 6.29
CA PRO A 205 22.32 -12.71 4.97
C PRO A 205 21.08 -12.41 4.12
N ASP A 206 20.02 -13.20 4.27
CA ASP A 206 18.75 -13.01 3.56
C ASP A 206 18.10 -11.68 3.97
N LEU A 207 18.09 -11.35 5.26
CA LEU A 207 17.60 -10.05 5.75
C LEU A 207 18.44 -8.90 5.18
N LEU A 208 19.77 -9.00 5.21
CA LEU A 208 20.65 -7.96 4.66
C LEU A 208 20.44 -7.74 3.17
N LEU A 209 20.14 -8.80 2.41
CA LEU A 209 19.78 -8.70 1.00
C LEU A 209 18.46 -7.96 0.80
N LEU A 210 17.43 -8.26 1.59
CA LEU A 210 16.14 -7.56 1.51
C LEU A 210 16.31 -6.06 1.76
N LEU A 211 17.11 -5.69 2.77
CA LEU A 211 17.44 -4.29 3.06
C LEU A 211 18.22 -3.62 1.93
N ARG A 212 19.20 -4.33 1.32
CA ARG A 212 19.93 -3.85 0.14
C ARG A 212 18.99 -3.57 -1.03
N MET A 213 18.06 -4.48 -1.33
CA MET A 213 17.10 -4.32 -2.41
C MET A 213 16.09 -3.19 -2.16
N LEU A 214 15.59 -3.05 -0.92
CA LEU A 214 14.77 -1.90 -0.53
C LEU A 214 15.55 -0.59 -0.70
N THR A 215 16.81 -0.57 -0.28
CA THR A 215 17.71 0.60 -0.42
C THR A 215 17.92 0.98 -1.89
N LEU A 216 18.16 -0.01 -2.76
CA LEU A 216 18.26 0.21 -4.21
C LEU A 216 16.97 0.77 -4.80
N GLY A 217 15.82 0.16 -4.49
CA GLY A 217 14.52 0.62 -4.99
C GLY A 217 14.18 2.04 -4.56
N GLN A 218 14.43 2.40 -3.30
CA GLN A 218 14.17 3.74 -2.80
C GLN A 218 15.16 4.77 -3.38
N GLY A 219 16.40 4.37 -3.69
CA GLY A 219 17.41 5.19 -4.34
C GLY A 219 17.28 5.30 -5.88
N ALA A 220 16.27 4.66 -6.49
CA ALA A 220 16.13 4.61 -7.94
C ALA A 220 16.03 6.00 -8.58
N TRP A 221 15.25 6.90 -7.99
CA TRP A 221 15.07 8.25 -8.54
C TRP A 221 16.40 9.01 -8.55
N ASP A 222 17.11 9.05 -7.42
CA ASP A 222 18.38 9.77 -7.30
C ASP A 222 19.46 9.18 -8.22
N MET A 223 19.48 7.85 -8.37
CA MET A 223 20.42 7.15 -9.25
C MET A 223 20.21 7.52 -10.71
N ILE A 224 18.95 7.59 -11.16
CA ILE A 224 18.62 7.92 -12.55
C ILE A 224 18.78 9.42 -12.80
N ASP A 225 18.44 10.28 -11.85
CA ASP A 225 18.60 11.74 -11.98
C ASP A 225 20.07 12.13 -12.06
N SER A 226 20.88 11.65 -11.11
CA SER A 226 22.30 11.96 -11.03
C SER A 226 23.16 11.25 -12.09
N GLN A 227 22.63 10.19 -12.72
CA GLN A 227 23.39 9.27 -13.58
C GLN A 227 24.61 8.63 -12.87
N ILE A 228 24.60 8.60 -11.53
CA ILE A 228 25.62 7.94 -10.71
C ILE A 228 25.10 6.56 -10.31
N PHE A 229 25.42 5.57 -11.13
CA PHE A 229 24.96 4.20 -10.93
C PHE A 229 25.84 3.44 -9.93
N LYS A 230 25.59 3.68 -8.65
CA LYS A 230 26.26 2.99 -7.54
C LYS A 230 25.25 2.58 -6.49
N GLU A 231 25.52 1.48 -5.83
CA GLU A 231 24.66 1.05 -4.72
C GLU A 231 24.71 2.09 -3.59
N PRO A 232 23.54 2.52 -3.09
CA PRO A 232 23.51 3.39 -1.92
C PRO A 232 24.06 2.64 -0.70
N ARG A 233 24.77 3.34 0.17
CA ARG A 233 25.34 2.75 1.38
C ARG A 233 24.20 2.47 2.36
N MET A 234 24.12 1.22 2.82
CA MET A 234 23.24 0.86 3.92
C MET A 234 23.84 1.35 5.24
N GLU A 235 23.02 2.00 6.04
CA GLU A 235 23.45 2.56 7.32
C GLU A 235 23.55 1.47 8.38
N VAL A 236 24.67 1.47 9.12
CA VAL A 236 24.94 0.45 10.13
C VAL A 236 23.91 0.51 11.26
N ASP A 237 23.49 1.72 11.65
CA ASP A 237 22.53 1.96 12.72
C ASP A 237 21.14 1.37 12.43
N LEU A 238 20.78 1.22 11.14
CA LEU A 238 19.56 0.51 10.76
C LEU A 238 19.60 -0.93 11.29
N ILE A 239 20.72 -1.63 11.07
CA ILE A 239 20.87 -3.05 11.42
C ILE A 239 21.16 -3.25 12.90
N THR A 240 21.99 -2.39 13.49
CA THR A 240 22.51 -2.59 14.85
C THR A 240 21.63 -1.95 15.92
N ARG A 241 20.73 -1.02 15.56
CA ARG A 241 19.89 -0.28 16.52
C ARG A 241 18.42 -0.33 16.17
N PHE A 242 18.04 0.06 14.95
CA PHE A 242 16.62 0.12 14.58
C PHE A 242 15.96 -1.26 14.52
N LEU A 243 16.56 -2.23 13.81
CA LEU A 243 15.97 -3.58 13.71
C LEU A 243 15.88 -4.30 15.08
N PRO A 244 16.91 -4.27 15.95
CA PRO A 244 16.78 -4.80 17.31
C PRO A 244 15.70 -4.10 18.13
N LEU A 245 15.54 -2.77 18.00
CA LEU A 245 14.47 -2.02 18.66
C LEU A 245 13.08 -2.43 18.16
N LEU A 246 12.94 -2.70 16.86
CA LEU A 246 11.70 -3.23 16.30
C LEU A 246 11.43 -4.66 16.80
N MET A 247 12.47 -5.50 16.89
CA MET A 247 12.36 -6.84 17.45
C MET A 247 11.93 -6.82 18.92
N SER A 248 12.41 -5.86 19.73
CA SER A 248 11.95 -5.75 21.12
C SER A 248 10.45 -5.48 21.22
N PHE A 249 9.89 -4.65 20.34
CA PHE A 249 8.43 -4.44 20.31
C PHE A 249 7.66 -5.71 19.98
N VAL A 250 8.18 -6.53 19.06
CA VAL A 250 7.61 -7.83 18.74
C VAL A 250 7.69 -8.77 19.94
N VAL A 251 8.81 -8.81 20.66
CA VAL A 251 8.96 -9.62 21.89
C VAL A 251 7.99 -9.17 22.97
N ASP A 252 7.81 -7.86 23.18
CA ASP A 252 6.83 -7.31 24.12
C ASP A 252 5.41 -7.81 23.79
N ASP A 253 5.02 -7.75 22.51
CA ASP A 253 3.71 -8.18 22.03
C ASP A 253 3.48 -9.68 22.26
N HIS A 254 4.49 -10.51 21.98
CA HIS A 254 4.42 -11.96 22.21
C HIS A 254 4.34 -12.27 23.69
N THR A 255 5.18 -11.63 24.50
CA THR A 255 5.23 -11.84 25.96
C THR A 255 3.89 -11.48 26.59
N PHE A 256 3.31 -10.33 26.23
CA PHE A 256 1.99 -9.92 26.70
C PHE A 256 0.90 -10.91 26.27
N THR A 257 0.94 -11.39 25.02
CA THR A 257 -0.05 -12.36 24.52
C THR A 257 0.04 -13.70 25.27
N VAL A 258 1.23 -14.14 25.64
CA VAL A 258 1.45 -15.35 26.43
C VAL A 258 0.94 -15.15 27.85
N ASP A 259 1.28 -14.03 28.49
CA ASP A 259 0.86 -13.71 29.85
C ASP A 259 -0.68 -13.67 30.01
N GLN A 260 -1.38 -13.11 29.02
CA GLN A 260 -2.86 -13.09 29.01
C GLN A 260 -3.50 -14.49 28.98
N LYS A 261 -2.77 -15.50 28.48
CA LYS A 261 -3.22 -16.90 28.38
C LYS A 261 -2.84 -17.75 29.61
N LEU A 262 -2.04 -17.22 30.54
CA LEU A 262 -1.67 -17.95 31.75
C LEU A 262 -2.87 -18.15 32.69
N PRO A 263 -2.88 -19.23 33.51
CA PRO A 263 -3.86 -19.42 34.57
C PRO A 263 -3.88 -18.22 35.53
N LEU A 264 -5.04 -17.93 36.13
CA LEU A 264 -5.23 -16.77 37.04
C LEU A 264 -4.24 -16.75 38.23
N GLU A 265 -3.76 -17.92 38.65
CA GLU A 265 -2.78 -18.07 39.75
C GLU A 265 -1.36 -17.63 39.34
N ASP A 266 -1.03 -17.70 38.05
CA ASP A 266 0.28 -17.34 37.47
C ASP A 266 0.27 -15.96 36.78
N LYS A 267 -0.89 -15.28 36.72
CA LYS A 267 -1.00 -13.96 36.11
C LYS A 267 -0.31 -12.91 36.97
N GLY A 268 0.81 -12.37 36.46
CA GLY A 268 1.38 -11.15 37.00
C GLY A 268 0.48 -9.92 36.73
N PRO A 269 0.74 -8.76 37.38
CA PRO A 269 0.13 -7.49 37.00
C PRO A 269 0.77 -6.96 35.71
N ALA A 270 0.65 -7.70 34.60
CA ALA A 270 1.26 -7.30 33.33
C ALA A 270 0.45 -6.17 32.68
N THR A 271 0.95 -4.95 32.83
CA THR A 271 0.45 -3.81 32.06
C THR A 271 1.08 -3.84 30.67
N TYR A 272 0.27 -3.63 29.63
CA TYR A 272 0.80 -3.55 28.27
C TYR A 272 1.80 -2.38 28.17
N PRO A 273 3.02 -2.57 27.62
CA PRO A 273 3.97 -1.48 27.48
C PRO A 273 3.40 -0.39 26.57
N THR A 274 3.24 0.85 27.05
CA THR A 274 2.68 1.95 26.23
C THR A 274 3.75 2.92 25.73
N THR A 275 4.95 2.88 26.30
CA THR A 275 6.05 3.80 25.96
C THR A 275 6.81 3.35 24.72
N ILE A 276 7.12 4.30 23.84
CA ILE A 276 8.05 4.11 22.72
C ILE A 276 9.39 4.76 23.10
N PRO A 277 10.53 4.07 22.97
CA PRO A 277 11.84 4.70 23.13
C PRO A 277 12.06 5.85 22.13
N ASP A 278 12.59 6.99 22.60
CA ASP A 278 12.80 8.23 21.82
C ASP A 278 13.60 8.04 20.52
N LEU A 279 14.41 6.99 20.45
CA LEU A 279 15.17 6.64 19.27
C LEU A 279 14.29 6.17 18.11
N PHE A 280 13.16 5.51 18.39
CA PHE A 280 12.33 4.94 17.33
C PHE A 280 11.67 6.01 16.45
N PRO A 281 10.98 7.05 16.98
CA PRO A 281 10.44 8.11 16.14
C PRO A 281 11.51 8.83 15.33
N LYS A 282 12.70 9.06 15.91
CA LYS A 282 13.84 9.66 15.19
C LYS A 282 14.26 8.82 13.98
N PHE A 283 14.31 7.49 14.13
CA PHE A 283 14.56 6.61 13.00
C PHE A 283 13.49 6.73 11.91
N LEU A 284 12.21 6.80 12.27
CA LEU A 284 11.14 6.96 11.28
C LEU A 284 11.18 8.33 10.58
N GLN A 285 11.68 9.37 11.23
CA GLN A 285 11.81 10.73 10.68
C GLN A 285 13.04 10.89 9.77
N GLU A 286 14.18 10.35 10.17
CA GLU A 286 15.47 10.61 9.53
C GLU A 286 15.84 9.56 8.48
N HIS A 287 15.36 8.32 8.63
CA HIS A 287 15.80 7.18 7.83
C HIS A 287 14.66 6.59 7.00
N ARG A 288 14.74 6.74 5.67
CA ARG A 288 13.71 6.26 4.72
C ARG A 288 13.40 4.77 4.84
N ILE A 289 14.44 3.92 4.97
CA ILE A 289 14.26 2.46 5.07
C ILE A 289 13.68 2.06 6.43
N ALA A 290 14.12 2.71 7.51
CA ALA A 290 13.54 2.50 8.83
C ALA A 290 12.05 2.88 8.84
N CYS A 291 11.72 4.01 8.22
CA CYS A 291 10.34 4.45 8.04
C CYS A 291 9.51 3.40 7.29
N GLU A 292 9.96 2.92 6.12
CA GLU A 292 9.25 1.90 5.35
C GLU A 292 8.99 0.63 6.17
N ILE A 293 10.02 0.10 6.84
CA ILE A 293 9.90 -1.11 7.66
C ILE A 293 8.97 -0.86 8.86
N GLY A 294 9.09 0.29 9.51
CA GLY A 294 8.22 0.67 10.63
C GLY A 294 6.75 0.76 10.22
N LEU A 295 6.46 1.34 9.06
CA LEU A 295 5.11 1.39 8.50
C LEU A 295 4.56 -0.02 8.20
N TYR A 296 5.37 -0.90 7.63
CA TYR A 296 4.96 -2.29 7.40
C TYR A 296 4.78 -3.11 8.68
N TYR A 297 5.54 -2.80 9.73
CA TYR A 297 5.28 -3.35 11.06
C TYR A 297 3.93 -2.86 11.61
N VAL A 298 3.58 -1.59 11.44
CA VAL A 298 2.24 -1.08 11.82
C VAL A 298 1.14 -1.80 11.04
N LEU A 299 1.29 -1.97 9.72
CA LEU A 299 0.34 -2.74 8.91
C LEU A 299 0.21 -4.19 9.43
N HIS A 300 1.33 -4.79 9.84
CA HIS A 300 1.37 -6.14 10.38
C HIS A 300 0.60 -6.26 11.69
N ILE A 301 0.86 -5.40 12.69
CA ILE A 301 0.15 -5.45 13.98
C ILE A 301 -1.33 -5.09 13.85
N THR A 302 -1.70 -4.18 12.95
CA THR A 302 -3.12 -3.90 12.65
C THR A 302 -3.80 -5.13 12.05
N LYS A 303 -3.13 -5.84 11.14
CA LYS A 303 -3.65 -7.09 10.56
C LYS A 303 -3.81 -8.20 11.60
N GLN A 304 -2.96 -8.24 12.63
CA GLN A 304 -3.10 -9.14 13.77
C GLN A 304 -4.19 -8.73 14.76
N ARG A 305 -4.90 -7.62 14.51
CA ARG A 305 -5.92 -7.04 15.41
C ARG A 305 -5.37 -6.67 16.79
N ASN A 306 -4.07 -6.35 16.88
CA ASN A 306 -3.45 -5.92 18.13
C ASN A 306 -3.64 -4.41 18.32
N LYS A 307 -4.76 -4.02 18.95
CA LYS A 307 -5.08 -2.62 19.19
C LYS A 307 -4.07 -1.90 20.09
N ASN A 308 -3.55 -2.59 21.10
CA ASN A 308 -2.64 -2.01 22.07
C ASN A 308 -1.30 -1.65 21.40
N ALA A 309 -0.78 -2.55 20.56
CA ALA A 309 0.41 -2.28 19.76
C ALA A 309 0.18 -1.15 18.76
N LEU A 310 -0.99 -1.11 18.13
CA LEU A 310 -1.35 -0.02 17.22
C LEU A 310 -1.36 1.33 17.94
N LEU A 311 -2.07 1.44 19.07
CA LEU A 311 -2.13 2.67 19.85
C LEU A 311 -0.75 3.08 20.39
N ARG A 312 0.09 2.10 20.76
CA ARG A 312 1.49 2.34 21.13
C ARG A 312 2.28 2.96 19.97
N MET A 313 2.12 2.47 18.74
CA MET A 313 2.92 2.92 17.59
C MET A 313 2.38 4.17 16.90
N LEU A 314 1.08 4.47 17.04
CA LEU A 314 0.40 5.54 16.31
C LEU A 314 1.03 6.93 16.48
N PRO A 315 1.45 7.37 17.70
CA PRO A 315 2.09 8.67 17.85
C PRO A 315 3.38 8.83 17.04
N ALA A 316 4.15 7.76 16.86
CA ALA A 316 5.39 7.79 16.08
C ALA A 316 5.14 7.95 14.56
N LEU A 317 3.91 7.77 14.10
CA LEU A 317 3.54 7.96 12.69
C LEU A 317 3.17 9.40 12.33
N GLY A 318 2.94 10.26 13.33
CA GLY A 318 2.54 11.65 13.10
C GLY A 318 3.57 12.46 12.32
N GLU A 319 4.85 12.14 12.49
CA GLU A 319 5.97 12.75 11.78
C GLU A 319 6.89 11.65 11.27
N THR A 320 6.94 11.46 9.95
CA THR A 320 7.73 10.42 9.29
C THR A 320 8.55 10.99 8.13
N PHE A 321 9.56 10.24 7.70
CA PHE A 321 10.43 10.62 6.57
C PHE A 321 9.59 10.98 5.35
N ASN A 322 9.66 12.24 4.91
CA ASN A 322 8.87 12.78 3.79
C ASN A 322 7.38 12.44 3.85
N ASP A 323 6.81 12.36 5.05
CA ASP A 323 5.41 12.01 5.29
C ASP A 323 4.96 10.67 4.67
N LEU A 324 5.85 9.67 4.62
CA LEU A 324 5.53 8.35 4.05
C LEU A 324 4.33 7.67 4.71
N ALA A 325 4.07 7.95 6.01
CA ALA A 325 2.85 7.50 6.72
C ALA A 325 1.55 8.06 6.13
N PHE A 326 1.63 9.06 5.26
CA PHE A 326 0.50 9.70 4.59
C PHE A 326 0.52 9.49 3.06
N SER A 327 1.33 8.54 2.58
CA SER A 327 1.31 8.11 1.18
C SER A 327 0.06 7.29 0.87
N ASP A 328 -0.46 7.37 -0.36
CA ASP A 328 -1.71 6.71 -0.74
C ASP A 328 -1.65 5.19 -0.65
N ILE A 329 -0.50 4.59 -0.96
CA ILE A 329 -0.29 3.15 -0.88
C ILE A 329 -0.40 2.69 0.57
N PHE A 330 0.31 3.36 1.49
CA PHE A 330 0.26 3.02 2.91
C PHE A 330 -1.14 3.26 3.49
N LEU A 331 -1.74 4.43 3.23
CA LEU A 331 -3.07 4.77 3.75
C LEU A 331 -4.15 3.82 3.24
N HIS A 332 -4.08 3.41 1.97
CA HIS A 332 -5.00 2.42 1.41
C HIS A 332 -4.91 1.08 2.16
N LEU A 333 -3.69 0.60 2.43
CA LEU A 333 -3.49 -0.62 3.21
C LEU A 333 -3.89 -0.46 4.67
N PHE A 334 -3.52 0.66 5.29
CA PHE A 334 -3.77 0.93 6.70
C PHE A 334 -5.26 1.05 6.99
N THR A 335 -6.00 1.86 6.22
CA THR A 335 -7.46 1.99 6.34
C THR A 335 -8.18 0.69 6.04
N SER A 336 -7.71 -0.10 5.07
CA SER A 336 -8.24 -1.44 4.84
C SER A 336 -8.02 -2.35 6.04
N ASN A 337 -6.83 -2.38 6.63
CA ASN A 337 -6.53 -3.19 7.81
C ASN A 337 -7.29 -2.73 9.06
N LEU A 338 -7.55 -1.42 9.21
CA LEU A 338 -8.35 -0.86 10.32
C LEU A 338 -9.78 -1.42 10.35
N THR A 339 -10.33 -1.85 9.21
CA THR A 339 -11.64 -2.52 9.18
C THR A 339 -11.67 -3.82 9.99
N LEU A 340 -10.52 -4.48 10.19
CA LEU A 340 -10.39 -5.67 11.03
C LEU A 340 -10.57 -5.39 12.52
N LEU A 341 -10.43 -4.12 12.92
CA LEU A 341 -10.62 -3.61 14.28
C LEU A 341 -12.00 -2.95 14.46
N SER A 342 -12.98 -3.28 13.61
CA SER A 342 -14.30 -2.62 13.59
C SER A 342 -15.00 -2.53 14.95
N ASP A 343 -14.80 -3.48 15.86
CA ASP A 343 -15.41 -3.46 17.20
C ASP A 343 -14.76 -2.41 18.13
N GLU A 344 -13.49 -2.06 17.90
CA GLU A 344 -12.77 -1.05 18.68
C GLU A 344 -13.22 0.38 18.37
N PHE A 345 -13.90 0.60 17.23
CA PHE A 345 -14.48 1.91 16.88
C PHE A 345 -15.68 2.29 17.76
N THR A 346 -16.16 1.39 18.61
CA THR A 346 -17.12 1.71 19.67
C THR A 346 -16.47 2.43 20.86
N GLN A 347 -15.15 2.28 21.02
CA GLN A 347 -14.39 2.84 22.14
C GLN A 347 -13.96 4.27 21.80
N GLU A 348 -14.31 5.22 22.69
CA GLU A 348 -13.99 6.63 22.49
C GLU A 348 -12.48 6.89 22.48
N GLU A 349 -11.73 6.27 23.39
CA GLU A 349 -10.27 6.40 23.47
C GLU A 349 -9.59 5.99 22.14
N PHE A 350 -9.98 4.84 21.58
CA PHE A 350 -9.46 4.37 20.30
C PHE A 350 -9.76 5.36 19.16
N CYS A 351 -10.99 5.88 19.11
CA CYS A 351 -11.39 6.83 18.07
C CYS A 351 -10.68 8.19 18.23
N THR A 352 -10.45 8.65 19.46
CA THR A 352 -9.73 9.90 19.72
C THR A 352 -8.27 9.78 19.29
N SER A 353 -7.56 8.72 19.69
CA SER A 353 -6.18 8.51 19.24
C SER A 353 -6.08 8.35 17.72
N LEU A 354 -6.99 7.61 17.10
CA LEU A 354 -6.96 7.37 15.66
C LEU A 354 -7.35 8.60 14.84
N PHE A 355 -8.47 9.23 15.15
CA PHE A 355 -8.98 10.33 14.34
C PHE A 355 -8.41 11.68 14.78
N ASP A 356 -8.50 12.01 16.07
CA ASP A 356 -8.18 13.37 16.54
C ASP A 356 -6.68 13.60 16.62
N ASP A 357 -5.92 12.60 17.10
CA ASP A 357 -4.49 12.77 17.30
C ASP A 357 -3.67 12.47 16.02
N PHE A 358 -4.13 11.53 15.19
CA PHE A 358 -3.38 11.10 14.00
C PHE A 358 -3.93 11.66 12.67
N PHE A 359 -5.20 11.45 12.34
CA PHE A 359 -5.73 11.78 11.01
C PHE A 359 -6.13 13.25 10.84
N LEU A 360 -6.98 13.79 11.72
CA LEU A 360 -7.55 15.14 11.61
C LEU A 360 -6.50 16.26 11.52
N PRO A 361 -5.38 16.23 12.28
CA PRO A 361 -4.35 17.26 12.16
C PRO A 361 -3.76 17.33 10.74
N THR A 362 -3.72 16.19 10.05
CA THR A 362 -3.14 16.05 8.71
C THR A 362 -4.16 16.30 7.59
N CYS A 363 -5.44 15.98 7.80
CA CYS A 363 -6.52 16.24 6.82
C CYS A 363 -6.56 17.71 6.37
N LEU A 364 -6.27 18.65 7.27
CA LEU A 364 -6.22 20.08 6.95
C LEU A 364 -5.15 20.46 5.92
N ARG A 365 -4.08 19.66 5.82
CA ARG A 365 -2.93 19.91 4.94
C ARG A 365 -2.95 19.02 3.70
N LYS A 366 -3.61 17.86 3.78
CA LYS A 366 -3.51 16.78 2.78
C LYS A 366 -4.88 16.22 2.42
N GLU A 367 -5.35 16.57 1.22
CA GLU A 367 -6.62 16.11 0.68
C GLU A 367 -6.68 14.58 0.55
N ASN A 368 -5.57 13.92 0.22
CA ASN A 368 -5.55 12.47 0.07
C ASN A 368 -5.84 11.74 1.40
N VAL A 369 -5.29 12.23 2.52
CA VAL A 369 -5.60 11.72 3.87
C VAL A 369 -7.10 11.88 4.16
N HIS A 370 -7.67 13.04 3.86
CA HIS A 370 -9.10 13.32 4.04
C HIS A 370 -9.96 12.32 3.26
N ARG A 371 -9.60 12.02 2.00
CA ARG A 371 -10.30 11.01 1.18
C ARG A 371 -10.24 9.61 1.80
N HIS A 372 -9.08 9.17 2.29
CA HIS A 372 -8.92 7.87 2.95
C HIS A 372 -9.72 7.77 4.26
N VAL A 373 -9.77 8.84 5.05
CA VAL A 373 -10.57 8.91 6.29
C VAL A 373 -12.07 8.83 6.00
N LEU A 374 -12.56 9.57 4.99
CA LEU A 374 -13.97 9.49 4.59
C LEU A 374 -14.33 8.10 4.07
N ARG A 375 -13.46 7.46 3.30
CA ARG A 375 -13.66 6.05 2.88
C ARG A 375 -13.76 5.11 4.07
N LEU A 376 -12.88 5.26 5.06
CA LEU A 376 -12.93 4.46 6.29
C LEU A 376 -14.27 4.64 7.02
N LEU A 377 -14.72 5.89 7.17
CA LEU A 377 -15.99 6.20 7.82
C LEU A 377 -17.20 5.71 7.00
N LEU A 378 -17.18 5.81 5.68
CA LEU A 378 -18.23 5.23 4.82
C LEU A 378 -18.42 3.74 5.11
N HIS A 379 -17.33 3.01 5.37
CA HIS A 379 -17.40 1.60 5.73
C HIS A 379 -17.81 1.37 7.21
N LEU A 380 -17.26 2.14 8.15
CA LEU A 380 -17.35 1.87 9.60
C LEU A 380 -18.35 2.76 10.36
N HIS A 381 -19.06 3.70 9.71
CA HIS A 381 -19.97 4.66 10.37
C HIS A 381 -20.96 3.99 11.33
N HIS A 382 -21.45 2.79 11.02
CA HIS A 382 -22.38 2.03 11.85
C HIS A 382 -21.79 1.52 13.17
N LYS A 383 -20.46 1.38 13.25
CA LYS A 383 -19.71 0.95 14.45
C LYS A 383 -19.23 2.11 15.32
N VAL A 384 -19.09 3.31 14.75
CA VAL A 384 -18.64 4.50 15.48
C VAL A 384 -19.77 5.02 16.38
N ALA A 385 -19.41 5.41 17.61
CA ALA A 385 -20.33 6.02 18.56
C ALA A 385 -21.00 7.29 17.97
N PRO A 386 -22.32 7.49 18.12
CA PRO A 386 -23.03 8.60 17.46
C PRO A 386 -22.46 9.99 17.73
N ALA A 387 -22.13 10.30 18.99
CA ALA A 387 -21.56 11.59 19.37
C ALA A 387 -20.20 11.84 18.69
N LYS A 388 -19.36 10.81 18.61
CA LYS A 388 -18.07 10.89 17.92
C LYS A 388 -18.27 11.07 16.41
N LEU A 389 -19.22 10.36 15.82
CA LEU A 389 -19.53 10.45 14.40
C LEU A 389 -20.04 11.83 13.99
N GLU A 390 -20.87 12.47 14.82
CA GLU A 390 -21.30 13.86 14.61
C GLU A 390 -20.14 14.87 14.69
N SER A 391 -19.22 14.66 15.65
CA SER A 391 -18.00 15.46 15.76
C SER A 391 -17.12 15.30 14.51
N LEU A 392 -16.90 14.07 14.05
CA LEU A 392 -16.13 13.77 12.84
C LEU A 392 -16.79 14.33 11.58
N GLN A 393 -18.11 14.26 11.45
CA GLN A 393 -18.85 14.84 10.33
C GLN A 393 -18.55 16.34 10.21
N LYS A 394 -18.61 17.09 11.32
CA LYS A 394 -18.30 18.52 11.34
C LYS A 394 -16.83 18.79 11.03
N ALA A 395 -15.91 18.01 11.62
CA ALA A 395 -14.48 18.20 11.43
C ALA A 395 -14.01 17.88 10.00
N LEU A 396 -14.71 16.99 9.30
CA LEU A 396 -14.38 16.53 7.95
C LEU A 396 -15.18 17.25 6.85
N GLU A 397 -15.86 18.35 7.17
CA GLU A 397 -16.55 19.16 6.17
C GLU A 397 -15.54 19.67 5.12
N PRO A 398 -15.73 19.37 3.81
CA PRO A 398 -14.78 19.76 2.79
C PRO A 398 -14.65 21.29 2.67
N PRO A 399 -13.42 21.85 2.60
CA PRO A 399 -13.22 23.26 2.32
C PRO A 399 -13.87 23.67 0.99
N LYS A 400 -14.29 24.93 0.83
CA LYS A 400 -14.95 25.42 -0.41
C LYS A 400 -14.14 25.12 -1.69
N GLN A 401 -12.80 25.20 -1.59
CA GLN A 401 -11.85 24.99 -2.68
C GLN A 401 -11.42 23.52 -2.88
N SER A 402 -12.02 22.56 -2.18
CA SER A 402 -11.70 21.13 -2.33
C SER A 402 -12.12 20.54 -3.67
N GLY A 403 -11.43 19.46 -4.06
CA GLY A 403 -11.73 18.67 -5.24
C GLY A 403 -13.11 18.03 -5.21
N GLU A 404 -13.66 17.76 -6.40
CA GLU A 404 -14.99 17.18 -6.59
C GLU A 404 -15.10 15.79 -5.95
N ALA A 405 -14.08 14.94 -6.10
CA ALA A 405 -14.04 13.61 -5.50
C ALA A 405 -14.13 13.63 -3.97
N LEU A 406 -13.55 14.64 -3.31
CA LEU A 406 -13.65 14.77 -1.85
C LEU A 406 -15.07 15.16 -1.42
N LYS A 407 -15.68 16.12 -2.14
CA LYS A 407 -17.07 16.54 -1.92
C LYS A 407 -18.05 15.39 -2.12
N GLU A 408 -17.84 14.58 -3.15
CA GLU A 408 -18.66 13.40 -3.42
C GLU A 408 -18.59 12.38 -2.27
N LEU A 409 -17.40 12.04 -1.79
CA LEU A 409 -17.22 11.12 -0.65
C LEU A 409 -17.92 11.65 0.62
N TYR A 410 -17.83 12.95 0.88
CA TYR A 410 -18.49 13.55 2.03
C TYR A 410 -20.03 13.53 1.89
N ASN A 411 -20.56 13.81 0.71
CA ASN A 411 -22.00 13.72 0.44
C ASN A 411 -22.52 12.29 0.60
N GLN A 412 -21.79 11.30 0.09
CA GLN A 412 -22.12 9.88 0.30
C GLN A 412 -22.17 9.52 1.80
N LEU A 413 -21.27 10.09 2.61
CA LEU A 413 -21.28 9.88 4.06
C LEU A 413 -22.53 10.50 4.69
N ILE A 414 -22.88 11.73 4.34
CA ILE A 414 -24.11 12.38 4.82
C ILE A 414 -25.34 11.54 4.47
N GLU A 415 -25.47 11.09 3.22
CA GLU A 415 -26.60 10.27 2.80
C GLU A 415 -26.73 8.99 3.63
N LYS A 416 -25.61 8.31 3.93
CA LYS A 416 -25.58 7.14 4.81
C LYS A 416 -25.98 7.45 6.26
N LEU A 417 -25.60 8.62 6.76
CA LEU A 417 -25.95 9.05 8.12
C LEU A 417 -27.43 9.43 8.25
N GLU A 418 -28.02 10.07 7.23
CA GLU A 418 -29.45 10.40 7.22
C GLU A 418 -30.33 9.13 7.20
N LEU A 419 -29.91 8.09 6.47
CA LEU A 419 -30.60 6.78 6.47
C LEU A 419 -30.55 6.06 7.83
N ARG A 420 -29.61 6.43 8.72
CA ARG A 420 -29.50 5.86 10.08
C ARG A 420 -30.45 6.54 11.07
N LYS A 421 -30.90 7.76 10.80
CA LYS A 421 -31.88 8.43 11.67
C LYS A 421 -33.18 7.64 11.60
N PRO A 422 -33.73 7.16 12.74
CA PRO A 422 -35.03 6.50 12.71
C PRO A 422 -36.06 7.47 12.13
N SER A 423 -36.87 6.99 11.17
CA SER A 423 -38.04 7.75 10.70
C SER A 423 -38.79 8.29 11.92
N PRO A 424 -39.20 9.57 11.92
CA PRO A 424 -40.00 10.09 13.02
C PRO A 424 -41.23 9.19 13.15
N VAL A 425 -41.39 8.58 14.32
CA VAL A 425 -42.58 7.83 14.69
C VAL A 425 -43.76 8.74 14.37
N GLN A 426 -44.50 8.41 13.31
CA GLN A 426 -45.78 9.04 13.04
C GLN A 426 -46.59 8.85 14.31
N GLY A 427 -47.10 9.98 14.82
CA GLY A 427 -47.63 10.10 16.17
C GLY A 427 -48.50 8.92 16.57
N ALA A 428 -48.38 8.55 17.84
CA ALA A 428 -49.36 7.72 18.51
C ALA A 428 -50.76 8.25 18.16
N ALA A 429 -51.43 7.58 17.23
CA ALA A 429 -52.85 7.74 17.05
C ALA A 429 -53.46 7.29 18.37
N GLU A 430 -54.08 8.22 19.09
CA GLU A 430 -54.92 7.93 20.25
C GLU A 430 -55.93 6.85 19.85
N THR A 431 -55.68 5.62 20.25
CA THR A 431 -56.68 4.56 20.23
C THR A 431 -57.71 4.88 21.30
N PRO A 432 -59.01 5.05 20.96
CA PRO A 432 -60.02 5.31 21.96
C PRO A 432 -60.18 4.07 22.84
N THR A 433 -60.10 4.28 24.15
CA THR A 433 -60.35 3.27 25.19
C THR A 433 -61.77 2.72 25.04
N VAL A 434 -61.86 1.43 24.69
CA VAL A 434 -63.10 0.66 24.82
C VAL A 434 -62.93 -0.25 26.04
N ASP A 435 -63.59 0.12 27.14
CA ASP A 435 -63.75 -0.72 28.33
C ASP A 435 -64.52 -1.99 27.98
N LEU A 436 -63.92 -3.16 28.22
CA LEU A 436 -64.61 -4.45 28.24
C LEU A 436 -64.20 -5.24 29.50
N PRO A 437 -65.14 -5.87 30.22
CA PRO A 437 -64.92 -6.34 31.59
C PRO A 437 -64.14 -7.67 31.65
N LEU A 438 -63.24 -7.78 32.63
CA LEU A 438 -62.49 -8.98 32.97
C LEU A 438 -63.42 -10.12 33.44
N PRO A 439 -63.29 -11.35 32.91
CA PRO A 439 -63.85 -12.55 33.54
C PRO A 439 -62.95 -13.01 34.70
N ALA A 440 -63.57 -13.26 35.85
CA ALA A 440 -62.93 -13.76 37.07
C ALA A 440 -62.26 -15.14 36.84
N ALA A 441 -61.02 -15.28 37.31
CA ALA A 441 -60.27 -16.52 37.32
C ALA A 441 -60.84 -17.51 38.35
N ALA A 442 -61.17 -18.73 37.91
CA ALA A 442 -61.49 -19.84 38.79
C ALA A 442 -60.20 -20.45 39.37
N PRO A 443 -60.18 -20.82 40.68
CA PRO A 443 -58.98 -21.39 41.31
C PRO A 443 -58.78 -22.88 40.95
N PRO A 444 -57.54 -23.39 41.07
CA PRO A 444 -57.19 -24.74 40.62
C PRO A 444 -57.72 -25.82 41.57
N PRO A 445 -58.04 -27.02 41.07
CA PRO A 445 -58.44 -28.13 41.92
C PRO A 445 -57.23 -28.87 42.52
N SER A 446 -57.37 -29.30 43.76
CA SER A 446 -56.54 -30.33 44.40
C SER A 446 -57.47 -31.41 44.99
N LEU A 447 -57.26 -32.65 44.53
CA LEU A 447 -57.96 -33.93 44.78
C LEU A 447 -59.36 -34.11 44.18
#